data_AF-A0A519ES67-F1
#
_entry.id   AF-A0A519ES67-F1
#
_cell.length_a   1.000
_cell.length_b   1.000
_cell.length_c   1.000
_cell.angle_alpha   90.00
_cell.angle_beta   90.00
_cell.angle_gamma   90.00
#
_symmetry.space_group_name_H-M   'P 1'
#
loop_
_entity.id
_entity.type
_entity.pdbx_description
1 polymer ?
#
loop_
_entity_poly.entity_id
_entity_poly.type
_entity_poly.pdbx_seq_one_letter_code
_entity_poly.pdbx_strand_id
1 'polypeptide(L)'
;MTDIDWMQQALAEARLAGAAGEVPVGAVLVKDGQRIAVGRNAPVALHDPSAHAEIAALRAGSAAMGNYRLDGCELFVTLEPCAMCAGAMLHARLARVVYGAPDAKTGAAGSVIDLFAQPQLNHRTRLQGGVLADECATVLQAFFQRRRSQTRDSAQPLRDDALRTPDSRFAGLADDGFASNYVSGLPVQCGWRMHYVDEGPREPEATVLCLHGPGRWAYEFRHLIALPGPRWLAPDLIGFGRSDKPKRAAVHTLAWHRDVLIGWLERLQPGPVLLAPADGAAPLAMLLQDAGSRRFVGVLPVPDAMDGAARAAWQAPFPDRGHAAALRAWGDPTPDASGASPAQARAWIETAMGYFTP
;
A
#
# COMPACT_ATOMS: atom_id res chain seq x y z
N MET A 1 38.17 -9.53 24.41
CA MET A 1 36.99 -9.83 23.59
C MET A 1 37.47 -10.26 22.21
N THR A 2 36.84 -11.28 21.63
CA THR A 2 37.16 -11.86 20.33
C THR A 2 36.43 -11.12 19.20
N ASP A 3 36.78 -11.41 17.95
CA ASP A 3 36.05 -10.89 16.78
C ASP A 3 34.57 -11.30 16.80
N ILE A 4 34.28 -12.51 17.29
CA ILE A 4 32.92 -13.03 17.46
C ILE A 4 32.15 -12.15 18.45
N ASP A 5 32.74 -11.81 19.60
CA ASP A 5 32.07 -11.00 20.63
C ASP A 5 31.71 -9.59 20.11
N TRP A 6 32.58 -9.00 19.29
CA TRP A 6 32.32 -7.69 18.69
C TRP A 6 31.30 -7.76 17.56
N MET A 7 31.35 -8.81 16.74
CA MET A 7 30.35 -9.01 15.69
C MET A 7 28.96 -9.27 16.27
N GLN A 8 28.85 -9.95 17.41
CA GLN A 8 27.57 -10.11 18.13
C GLN A 8 26.98 -8.77 18.58
N GLN A 9 27.82 -7.80 18.97
CA GLN A 9 27.37 -6.45 19.28
C GLN A 9 26.93 -5.69 18.02
N ALA A 10 27.64 -5.84 16.90
CA ALA A 10 27.21 -5.29 15.62
C ALA A 10 25.86 -5.88 15.17
N LEU A 11 25.66 -7.19 15.38
CA LEU A 11 24.37 -7.87 15.16
C LEU A 11 23.24 -7.32 16.03
N ALA A 12 23.53 -6.93 17.28
CA ALA A 12 22.53 -6.29 18.12
C ALA A 12 22.07 -4.94 17.52
N GLU A 13 23.00 -4.12 17.05
CA GLU A 13 22.68 -2.86 16.34
C GLU A 13 21.93 -3.09 15.02
N ALA A 14 22.30 -4.13 14.25
CA ALA A 14 21.60 -4.53 13.04
C ALA A 14 20.14 -4.91 13.30
N ARG A 15 19.87 -5.64 14.39
CA ARG A 15 18.50 -5.98 14.80
C ARG A 15 17.69 -4.74 15.17
N LEU A 16 18.31 -3.76 15.83
CA LEU A 16 17.66 -2.49 16.15
C LEU A 16 17.33 -1.67 14.89
N ALA A 17 18.22 -1.63 13.88
CA ALA A 17 17.90 -1.04 12.58
C ALA A 17 16.73 -1.76 11.90
N GLY A 18 16.75 -3.09 11.86
CA GLY A 18 15.66 -3.90 11.31
C GLY A 18 14.31 -3.67 12.00
N ALA A 19 14.30 -3.49 13.33
CA ALA A 19 13.11 -3.16 14.10
C ALA A 19 12.56 -1.76 13.79
N ALA A 20 13.44 -0.82 13.41
CA ALA A 20 13.08 0.52 12.95
C ALA A 20 12.65 0.59 11.47
N GLY A 21 12.58 -0.55 10.77
CA GLY A 21 12.19 -0.61 9.35
C GLY A 21 13.33 -0.32 8.37
N GLU A 22 14.57 -0.20 8.88
CA GLU A 22 15.78 0.02 8.10
C GLU A 22 16.42 -1.31 7.68
N VAL A 23 17.23 -1.31 6.61
CA VAL A 23 18.03 -2.49 6.25
C VAL A 23 18.93 -2.85 7.44
N PRO A 24 18.88 -4.08 7.98
CA PRO A 24 19.50 -4.42 9.26
C PRO A 24 21.01 -4.60 9.11
N VAL A 25 21.74 -3.49 9.16
CA VAL A 25 23.21 -3.45 9.24
C VAL A 25 23.59 -2.69 10.50
N GLY A 26 24.54 -3.24 11.24
CA GLY A 26 25.10 -2.63 12.44
C GLY A 26 26.62 -2.67 12.40
N ALA A 27 27.24 -1.73 13.12
CA ALA A 27 28.68 -1.59 13.19
C ALA A 27 29.14 -1.21 14.60
N VAL A 28 30.34 -1.64 14.97
CA VAL A 28 30.99 -1.34 16.25
C VAL A 28 32.43 -0.91 15.99
N LEU A 29 32.82 0.23 16.55
CA LEU A 29 34.19 0.73 16.51
C LEU A 29 34.89 0.41 17.83
N VAL A 30 36.07 -0.19 17.77
CA VAL A 30 36.85 -0.66 18.90
C VAL A 30 38.25 -0.06 18.86
N LYS A 31 38.81 0.26 20.02
CA LYS A 31 40.22 0.65 20.18
C LYS A 31 40.76 0.02 21.47
N ASP A 32 41.93 -0.58 21.41
CA ASP A 32 42.60 -1.21 22.56
C ASP A 32 41.69 -2.17 23.35
N GLY A 33 40.85 -2.93 22.62
CA GLY A 33 39.89 -3.87 23.20
C GLY A 33 38.69 -3.22 23.89
N GLN A 34 38.46 -1.92 23.70
CA GLN A 34 37.31 -1.18 24.23
C GLN A 34 36.42 -0.67 23.12
N ARG A 35 35.10 -0.75 23.32
CA ARG A 35 34.12 -0.18 22.40
C ARG A 35 34.10 1.34 22.51
N ILE A 36 34.42 2.01 21.42
CA ILE A 36 34.41 3.48 21.33
C ILE A 36 33.06 3.98 20.85
N ALA A 37 32.49 3.34 19.83
CA ALA A 37 31.23 3.76 19.23
C ALA A 37 30.46 2.59 18.63
N VAL A 38 29.17 2.81 18.40
CA VAL A 38 28.28 1.93 17.65
C VAL A 38 27.60 2.71 16.55
N GLY A 39 27.15 2.02 15.52
CA GLY A 39 26.38 2.58 14.44
C GLY A 39 25.38 1.56 13.90
N ARG A 40 24.28 2.07 13.34
CA ARG A 40 23.25 1.26 12.67
C ARG A 40 22.72 2.04 11.48
N ASN A 41 22.21 1.33 10.47
CA ASN A 41 21.59 1.99 9.33
C ASN A 41 20.39 2.84 9.76
N ALA A 42 20.31 4.07 9.25
CA ALA A 42 19.16 4.97 9.39
C ALA A 42 18.91 5.87 8.15
N PRO A 43 19.14 5.43 6.89
CA PRO A 43 19.00 6.30 5.73
C PRO A 43 17.56 6.75 5.47
N VAL A 44 16.55 5.93 5.78
CA VAL A 44 15.14 6.30 5.60
C VAL A 44 14.73 7.29 6.67
N ALA A 45 15.01 6.99 7.94
CA ALA A 45 14.60 7.81 9.07
C ALA A 45 15.27 9.19 9.10
N LEU A 46 16.53 9.28 8.68
CA LEU A 46 17.29 10.53 8.67
C LEU A 46 17.23 11.28 7.34
N HIS A 47 16.61 10.69 6.31
CA HIS A 47 16.65 11.19 4.93
C HIS A 47 18.08 11.51 4.45
N ASP A 48 19.06 10.74 4.93
CA ASP A 48 20.49 10.93 4.68
C ASP A 48 21.02 9.70 3.93
N PRO A 49 21.37 9.80 2.64
CA PRO A 49 21.90 8.67 1.88
C PRO A 49 23.25 8.17 2.42
N SER A 50 23.93 8.94 3.28
CA SER A 50 25.18 8.55 3.93
C SER A 50 24.99 7.88 5.30
N ALA A 51 23.76 7.78 5.84
CA ALA A 51 23.48 7.24 7.17
C ALA A 51 23.55 5.70 7.24
N HIS A 52 24.65 5.15 6.77
CA HIS A 52 25.01 3.74 6.93
C HIS A 52 25.62 3.49 8.32
N ALA A 53 25.55 2.24 8.80
CA ALA A 53 26.03 1.84 10.11
C ALA A 53 27.51 2.20 10.32
N GLU A 54 28.35 2.00 9.31
CA GLU A 54 29.78 2.28 9.37
C GLU A 54 30.05 3.78 9.48
N ILE A 55 29.34 4.59 8.69
CA ILE A 55 29.45 6.05 8.73
C ILE A 55 28.99 6.57 10.10
N ALA A 56 27.89 6.05 10.64
CA ALA A 56 27.43 6.41 11.97
C ALA A 56 28.47 6.08 13.05
N ALA A 57 29.05 4.88 13.01
CA ALA A 57 30.09 4.47 13.95
C ALA A 57 31.37 5.31 13.83
N LEU A 58 31.82 5.64 12.61
CA LEU A 58 32.98 6.48 12.36
C LEU A 58 32.76 7.92 12.83
N ARG A 59 31.58 8.52 12.56
CA ARG A 59 31.22 9.86 13.03
C ARG A 59 31.23 9.92 14.56
N ALA A 60 30.55 8.97 15.21
CA ALA A 60 30.50 8.89 16.67
C ALA A 60 31.89 8.65 17.29
N GLY A 61 32.70 7.75 16.70
CA GLY A 61 34.05 7.48 17.15
C GLY A 61 35.00 8.68 16.99
N SER A 62 34.89 9.40 15.88
CA SER A 62 35.67 10.61 15.64
C SER A 62 35.34 11.71 16.65
N ALA A 63 34.06 11.88 16.97
CA ALA A 63 33.60 12.81 17.99
C ALA A 63 34.12 12.40 19.39
N ALA A 64 34.03 11.12 19.74
CA ALA A 64 34.49 10.60 21.04
C ALA A 64 36.01 10.76 21.23
N MET A 65 36.80 10.62 20.16
CA MET A 65 38.26 10.75 20.22
C MET A 65 38.77 12.17 19.91
N GLY A 66 37.88 13.09 19.51
CA GLY A 66 38.26 14.43 19.09
C GLY A 66 39.19 14.45 17.86
N ASN A 67 39.13 13.43 17.00
CA ASN A 67 40.01 13.29 15.85
C ASN A 67 39.33 12.50 14.72
N TYR A 68 39.49 12.95 13.48
CA TYR A 68 38.98 12.26 12.29
C TYR A 68 39.82 11.03 11.91
N ARG A 69 41.09 11.01 12.34
CA ARG A 69 41.95 9.83 12.22
C ARG A 69 41.72 8.94 13.43
N LEU A 70 41.28 7.72 13.15
CA LEU A 70 40.98 6.69 14.12
C LEU A 70 42.11 5.64 14.11
N ASP A 71 43.36 6.09 14.09
CA ASP A 71 44.53 5.23 14.06
C ASP A 71 44.48 4.21 15.23
N GLY A 72 44.80 2.95 14.92
CA GLY A 72 44.71 1.84 15.87
C GLY A 72 43.30 1.30 16.12
N CYS A 73 42.25 1.93 15.56
CA CYS A 73 40.89 1.43 15.71
C CYS A 73 40.57 0.30 14.74
N GLU A 74 39.66 -0.55 15.17
CA GLU A 74 39.11 -1.67 14.42
C GLU A 74 37.59 -1.49 14.28
N LEU A 75 37.04 -1.75 13.11
CA LEU A 75 35.60 -1.67 12.87
C LEU A 75 35.03 -3.04 12.54
N PHE A 76 33.99 -3.44 13.25
CA PHE A 76 33.22 -4.65 13.01
C PHE A 76 31.89 -4.28 12.39
N VAL A 77 31.51 -4.85 11.26
CA VAL A 77 30.25 -4.55 10.55
C VAL A 77 29.56 -5.81 10.05
N THR A 78 28.23 -5.91 10.18
CA THR A 78 27.51 -7.16 9.86
C THR A 78 27.46 -7.50 8.37
N LEU A 79 27.68 -6.52 7.49
CA LEU A 79 27.66 -6.69 6.04
C LEU A 79 28.94 -6.09 5.45
N GLU A 80 29.45 -6.68 4.37
CA GLU A 80 30.55 -6.12 3.61
C GLU A 80 30.30 -4.64 3.24
N PRO A 81 31.25 -3.73 3.48
CA PRO A 81 31.03 -2.31 3.28
C PRO A 81 30.91 -1.97 1.79
N CYS A 82 30.02 -1.02 1.47
CA CYS A 82 29.92 -0.46 0.13
C CYS A 82 31.08 0.54 -0.15
N ALA A 83 31.18 1.03 -1.39
CA ALA A 83 32.26 1.93 -1.81
C ALA A 83 32.37 3.21 -0.95
N MET A 84 31.23 3.78 -0.54
CA MET A 84 31.20 4.95 0.34
C MET A 84 31.82 4.65 1.71
N CYS A 85 31.37 3.58 2.36
CA CYS A 85 31.84 3.20 3.68
C CYS A 85 33.32 2.79 3.65
N ALA A 86 33.74 2.02 2.65
CA ALA A 86 35.14 1.64 2.46
C ALA A 86 36.04 2.88 2.26
N GLY A 87 35.64 3.84 1.43
CA GLY A 87 36.37 5.10 1.29
C GLY A 87 36.48 5.88 2.61
N ALA A 88 35.39 5.96 3.39
CA ALA A 88 35.40 6.60 4.69
C ALA A 88 36.34 5.92 5.69
N MET A 89 36.38 4.58 5.71
CA MET A 89 37.30 3.81 6.57
C MET A 89 38.77 4.06 6.24
N LEU A 90 39.09 4.17 4.95
CA LEU A 90 40.45 4.50 4.48
C LEU A 90 40.84 5.93 4.89
N HIS A 91 39.93 6.90 4.73
CA HIS A 91 40.15 8.26 5.20
C HIS A 91 40.31 8.37 6.72
N ALA A 92 39.57 7.54 7.47
CA ALA A 92 39.65 7.42 8.92
C ALA A 92 40.89 6.65 9.40
N ARG A 93 41.64 5.99 8.49
CA ARG A 93 42.86 5.24 8.79
C ARG A 93 42.69 4.10 9.79
N LEU A 94 41.59 3.36 9.69
CA LEU A 94 41.38 2.18 10.54
C LEU A 94 42.54 1.19 10.40
N ALA A 95 42.92 0.56 11.51
CA ALA A 95 43.93 -0.49 11.50
C ALA A 95 43.39 -1.80 10.91
N ARG A 96 42.12 -2.11 11.19
CA ARG A 96 41.44 -3.31 10.68
C ARG A 96 39.94 -3.08 10.49
N VAL A 97 39.38 -3.74 9.48
CA VAL A 97 37.93 -3.84 9.27
C VAL A 97 37.58 -5.33 9.21
N VAL A 98 36.60 -5.72 10.01
CA VAL A 98 36.09 -7.09 10.10
C VAL A 98 34.62 -7.07 9.69
N TYR A 99 34.23 -7.86 8.70
CA TYR A 99 32.84 -7.93 8.26
C TYR A 99 32.25 -9.33 8.34
N GLY A 100 30.93 -9.39 8.50
CA GLY A 100 30.17 -10.62 8.55
C GLY A 100 29.88 -11.19 7.16
N ALA A 101 28.67 -10.96 6.67
CA ALA A 101 28.22 -11.49 5.38
C ALA A 101 28.85 -10.71 4.20
N PRO A 102 29.20 -11.37 3.09
CA PRO A 102 29.58 -10.70 1.85
C PRO A 102 28.37 -10.00 1.20
N ASP A 103 28.63 -8.94 0.43
CA ASP A 103 27.63 -8.24 -0.39
C ASP A 103 27.93 -8.41 -1.88
N ALA A 104 27.32 -9.44 -2.48
CA ALA A 104 27.48 -9.77 -3.90
C ALA A 104 26.96 -8.69 -4.87
N LYS A 105 26.20 -7.69 -4.40
CA LYS A 105 25.61 -6.66 -5.26
C LYS A 105 26.37 -5.35 -5.23
N THR A 106 26.87 -4.96 -4.06
CA THR A 106 27.49 -3.64 -3.88
C THR A 106 28.75 -3.63 -3.01
N GLY A 107 29.24 -4.79 -2.58
CA GLY A 107 30.40 -4.92 -1.70
C GLY A 107 31.70 -4.40 -2.34
N ALA A 108 32.43 -3.59 -1.58
CA ALA A 108 33.66 -2.92 -2.01
C ALA A 108 34.93 -3.43 -1.29
N ALA A 109 34.84 -4.58 -0.62
CA ALA A 109 35.95 -5.25 0.06
C ALA A 109 36.24 -6.63 -0.56
N GLY A 110 35.94 -6.80 -1.85
CA GLY A 110 36.23 -8.02 -2.62
C GLY A 110 35.09 -8.52 -3.50
N SER A 111 33.82 -8.24 -3.17
CA SER A 111 32.69 -8.81 -3.93
C SER A 111 32.50 -8.21 -5.32
N VAL A 112 32.36 -6.89 -5.41
CA VAL A 112 32.17 -6.19 -6.70
C VAL A 112 33.44 -5.43 -7.08
N ILE A 113 34.00 -4.72 -6.12
CA ILE A 113 35.30 -4.06 -6.22
C ILE A 113 36.07 -4.32 -4.93
N ASP A 114 37.38 -4.16 -4.96
CA ASP A 114 38.22 -4.18 -3.77
C ASP A 114 38.97 -2.86 -3.65
N LEU A 115 38.42 -1.94 -2.86
CA LEU A 115 39.07 -0.65 -2.60
C LEU A 115 40.25 -0.78 -1.64
N PHE A 116 40.29 -1.81 -0.80
CA PHE A 116 41.34 -2.01 0.18
C PHE A 116 42.61 -2.63 -0.43
N ALA A 117 42.48 -3.31 -1.57
CA ALA A 117 43.60 -3.83 -2.35
C ALA A 117 44.26 -2.82 -3.31
N GLN A 118 43.75 -1.59 -3.41
CA GLN A 118 44.26 -0.61 -4.38
C GLN A 118 45.62 -0.01 -3.96
N PRO A 119 46.72 -0.25 -4.70
CA PRO A 119 48.06 0.17 -4.29
C PRO A 119 48.27 1.70 -4.38
N GLN A 120 47.44 2.42 -5.15
CA GLN A 120 47.52 3.88 -5.28
C GLN A 120 46.90 4.62 -4.07
N LEU A 121 46.10 3.93 -3.24
CA LEU A 121 45.51 4.52 -2.05
C LEU A 121 46.52 4.54 -0.90
N ASN A 122 46.50 5.62 -0.12
CA ASN A 122 47.58 5.98 0.80
C ASN A 122 47.63 5.19 2.12
N HIS A 123 46.52 4.57 2.54
CA HIS A 123 46.43 3.86 3.81
C HIS A 123 46.10 2.38 3.61
N ARG A 124 46.70 1.52 4.43
CA ARG A 124 46.50 0.07 4.36
C ARG A 124 45.76 -0.43 5.59
N THR A 125 44.45 -0.56 5.45
CA THR A 125 43.57 -1.19 6.45
C THR A 125 43.56 -2.70 6.22
N ARG A 126 43.77 -3.50 7.28
CA ARG A 126 43.64 -4.96 7.18
C ARG A 126 42.16 -5.34 7.06
N LEU A 127 41.85 -6.32 6.21
CA LEU A 127 40.49 -6.84 6.05
C LEU A 127 40.37 -8.27 6.55
N GLN A 128 39.21 -8.58 7.14
CA GLN A 128 38.81 -9.95 7.46
C GLN A 128 37.29 -10.10 7.27
N GLY A 129 36.89 -10.87 6.27
CA GLY A 129 35.49 -11.23 6.05
C GLY A 129 35.11 -12.52 6.76
N GLY A 130 33.81 -12.78 6.87
CA GLY A 130 33.27 -14.09 7.22
C GLY A 130 32.95 -14.31 8.70
N VAL A 131 33.18 -13.32 9.58
CA VAL A 131 32.93 -13.50 11.02
C VAL A 131 31.43 -13.50 11.28
N LEU A 132 30.87 -14.63 11.73
CA LEU A 132 29.42 -14.83 11.87
C LEU A 132 28.64 -14.52 10.58
N ALA A 133 29.20 -14.87 9.42
CA ALA A 133 28.59 -14.58 8.12
C ALA A 133 27.16 -15.10 8.00
N ASP A 134 26.91 -16.34 8.43
CA ASP A 134 25.59 -16.97 8.33
C ASP A 134 24.55 -16.27 9.21
N GLU A 135 24.92 -15.86 10.42
CA GLU A 135 24.03 -15.11 11.32
C GLU A 135 23.71 -13.72 10.77
N CYS A 136 24.73 -13.02 10.26
CA CYS A 136 24.57 -11.74 9.60
C CYS A 136 23.66 -11.82 8.37
N ALA A 137 23.88 -12.83 7.52
CA ALA A 137 23.06 -13.08 6.34
C ALA A 137 21.61 -13.42 6.72
N THR A 138 21.41 -14.22 7.78
CA THR A 138 20.08 -14.62 8.26
C THR A 138 19.23 -13.41 8.66
N VAL A 139 19.82 -12.45 9.40
CA VAL A 139 19.10 -11.22 9.81
C VAL A 139 18.68 -10.40 8.58
N LEU A 140 19.58 -10.24 7.60
CA LEU A 140 19.31 -9.50 6.37
C LEU A 140 18.22 -10.18 5.51
N GLN A 141 18.32 -11.50 5.34
CA GLN A 141 17.35 -12.29 4.59
C GLN A 141 15.96 -12.24 5.24
N ALA A 142 15.87 -12.40 6.57
CA ALA A 142 14.61 -12.33 7.30
C ALA A 142 13.93 -10.97 7.16
N PHE A 143 14.69 -9.87 7.09
CA PHE A 143 14.15 -8.54 6.83
C PHE A 143 13.52 -8.43 5.44
N PHE A 144 14.25 -8.82 4.39
CA PHE A 144 13.72 -8.74 3.02
C PHE A 144 12.61 -9.76 2.75
N GLN A 145 12.63 -10.93 3.39
CA GLN A 145 11.52 -11.88 3.34
C GLN A 145 10.26 -11.28 3.95
N ARG A 146 10.33 -10.68 5.14
CA ARG A 146 9.21 -9.98 5.76
C ARG A 146 8.67 -8.86 4.89
N ARG A 147 9.54 -8.02 4.31
CA ARG A 147 9.11 -6.97 3.37
C ARG A 147 8.41 -7.54 2.14
N ARG A 148 8.94 -8.61 1.52
CA ARG A 148 8.29 -9.26 0.38
C ARG A 148 6.95 -9.87 0.75
N SER A 149 6.83 -10.49 1.93
CA SER A 149 5.56 -11.04 2.42
C SER A 149 4.54 -9.93 2.65
N GLN A 150 4.91 -8.84 3.32
CA GLN A 150 4.04 -7.67 3.50
C GLN A 150 3.59 -7.07 2.16
N THR A 151 4.51 -6.95 1.19
CA THR A 151 4.15 -6.53 -0.17
C THR A 151 3.18 -7.51 -0.83
N ARG A 152 3.39 -8.82 -0.70
CA ARG A 152 2.48 -9.85 -1.25
C ARG A 152 1.11 -9.86 -0.59
N ASP A 153 1.05 -9.71 0.73
CA ASP A 153 -0.19 -9.68 1.50
C ASP A 153 -1.00 -8.41 1.19
N SER A 154 -0.30 -7.30 0.87
CA SER A 154 -0.92 -6.09 0.34
C SER A 154 -1.21 -6.14 -1.17
N ALA A 155 -0.58 -7.08 -1.91
CA ALA A 155 -0.73 -7.17 -3.35
C ALA A 155 -2.10 -7.79 -3.64
N GLN A 156 -3.01 -6.98 -4.15
CA GLN A 156 -4.28 -7.44 -4.68
C GLN A 156 -4.01 -7.97 -6.10
N PRO A 157 -3.96 -9.29 -6.35
CA PRO A 157 -3.67 -9.81 -7.69
C PRO A 157 -4.70 -9.29 -8.70
N LEU A 158 -4.24 -9.02 -9.92
CA LEU A 158 -5.07 -8.60 -11.05
C LEU A 158 -5.04 -9.71 -12.10
N ARG A 159 -6.21 -10.12 -12.57
CA ARG A 159 -6.34 -11.13 -13.63
C ARG A 159 -5.81 -10.57 -14.96
N ASP A 160 -5.18 -11.41 -15.77
CA ASP A 160 -4.55 -10.99 -17.04
C ASP A 160 -5.52 -10.35 -18.04
N ASP A 161 -6.81 -10.67 -17.94
CA ASP A 161 -7.87 -10.12 -18.79
C ASP A 161 -8.65 -8.97 -18.14
N ALA A 162 -8.12 -8.39 -17.06
CA ALA A 162 -8.62 -7.19 -16.42
C ALA A 162 -7.57 -6.08 -16.42
N LEU A 163 -8.05 -4.85 -16.25
CA LEU A 163 -7.26 -3.67 -15.96
C LEU A 163 -7.65 -3.13 -14.59
N ARG A 164 -6.72 -2.43 -13.93
CA ARG A 164 -6.99 -1.72 -12.69
C ARG A 164 -6.55 -0.28 -12.86
N THR A 165 -7.51 0.63 -12.70
CA THR A 165 -7.22 2.06 -12.73
C THR A 165 -6.29 2.39 -11.56
N PRO A 166 -5.12 3.02 -11.80
CA PRO A 166 -4.20 3.39 -10.73
C PRO A 166 -4.86 4.37 -9.74
N ASP A 167 -4.55 4.24 -8.44
CA ASP A 167 -5.13 5.11 -7.40
C ASP A 167 -4.84 6.60 -7.62
N SER A 168 -3.72 6.93 -8.27
CA SER A 168 -3.36 8.30 -8.63
C SER A 168 -4.36 8.99 -9.55
N ARG A 169 -5.21 8.24 -10.25
CA ARG A 169 -6.29 8.80 -11.09
C ARG A 169 -7.45 9.36 -10.28
N PHE A 170 -7.58 8.92 -9.02
CA PHE A 170 -8.64 9.35 -8.11
C PHE A 170 -8.14 10.35 -7.06
N ALA A 171 -6.85 10.69 -7.08
CA ALA A 171 -6.27 11.63 -6.14
C ALA A 171 -6.85 13.05 -6.34
N GLY A 172 -7.28 13.69 -5.25
CA GLY A 172 -7.80 15.05 -5.27
C GLY A 172 -9.26 15.18 -5.72
N LEU A 173 -9.97 14.05 -5.83
CA LEU A 173 -11.43 14.05 -5.90
C LEU A 173 -12.00 14.25 -4.48
N ALA A 174 -13.18 14.88 -4.36
CA ALA A 174 -13.74 15.32 -3.08
C ALA A 174 -14.29 14.19 -2.17
N ASP A 175 -13.82 12.96 -2.35
CA ASP A 175 -14.18 11.71 -1.68
C ASP A 175 -13.08 11.18 -0.73
N ASP A 176 -12.04 11.98 -0.47
CA ASP A 176 -10.83 11.64 0.30
C ASP A 176 -11.05 11.16 1.75
N GLY A 177 -12.30 11.08 2.23
CA GLY A 177 -12.65 10.69 3.60
C GLY A 177 -13.27 9.30 3.78
N PHE A 178 -13.76 8.64 2.73
CA PHE A 178 -14.48 7.37 2.89
C PHE A 178 -13.56 6.15 2.91
N ALA A 179 -13.87 5.16 3.75
CA ALA A 179 -13.14 3.91 3.83
C ALA A 179 -13.30 3.11 2.51
N SER A 180 -12.18 2.98 1.79
CA SER A 180 -12.11 2.14 0.59
C SER A 180 -12.02 0.67 0.98
N ASN A 181 -13.08 -0.10 0.70
CA ASN A 181 -13.13 -1.52 0.97
C ASN A 181 -13.12 -2.34 -0.34
N TYR A 182 -12.72 -3.60 -0.24
CA TYR A 182 -12.68 -4.49 -1.39
C TYR A 182 -13.22 -5.87 -1.02
N VAL A 183 -13.97 -6.46 -1.95
CA VAL A 183 -14.40 -7.84 -1.88
C VAL A 183 -13.88 -8.60 -3.09
N SER A 184 -13.24 -9.73 -2.81
CA SER A 184 -12.77 -10.71 -3.79
C SER A 184 -13.05 -12.12 -3.28
N GLY A 185 -12.91 -13.11 -4.16
CA GLY A 185 -13.04 -14.52 -3.82
C GLY A 185 -14.47 -15.04 -3.75
N LEU A 186 -15.48 -14.23 -4.11
CA LEU A 186 -16.81 -14.77 -4.37
C LEU A 186 -16.76 -15.60 -5.66
N PRO A 187 -17.33 -16.82 -5.71
CA PRO A 187 -17.29 -17.66 -6.91
C PRO A 187 -17.78 -16.93 -8.17
N VAL A 188 -18.84 -16.12 -8.02
CA VAL A 188 -19.46 -15.35 -9.11
C VAL A 188 -18.60 -14.19 -9.63
N GLN A 189 -17.63 -13.69 -8.86
CA GLN A 189 -16.71 -12.65 -9.32
C GLN A 189 -15.66 -13.19 -10.31
N CYS A 190 -15.54 -14.52 -10.42
CA CYS A 190 -14.54 -15.18 -11.26
C CYS A 190 -13.11 -14.69 -10.99
N GLY A 191 -12.80 -14.27 -9.75
CA GLY A 191 -11.48 -13.77 -9.37
C GLY A 191 -11.23 -12.27 -9.62
N TRP A 192 -12.19 -11.53 -10.17
CA TRP A 192 -12.11 -10.05 -10.18
C TRP A 192 -12.47 -9.46 -8.82
N ARG A 193 -11.90 -8.29 -8.53
CA ARG A 193 -12.13 -7.56 -7.29
C ARG A 193 -13.12 -6.42 -7.50
N MET A 194 -14.09 -6.34 -6.59
CA MET A 194 -15.02 -5.22 -6.49
C MET A 194 -14.63 -4.31 -5.33
N HIS A 195 -14.50 -3.02 -5.60
CA HIS A 195 -14.41 -1.96 -4.60
C HIS A 195 -15.81 -1.60 -4.09
N TYR A 196 -15.90 -1.17 -2.83
CA TYR A 196 -17.11 -0.59 -2.28
C TYR A 196 -16.78 0.37 -1.14
N VAL A 197 -17.68 1.32 -0.92
CA VAL A 197 -17.75 2.14 0.30
C VAL A 197 -18.77 1.52 1.25
N ASP A 198 -18.41 1.45 2.53
CA ASP A 198 -19.24 0.93 3.61
C ASP A 198 -19.09 1.86 4.82
N GLU A 199 -20.08 2.75 4.99
CA GLU A 199 -20.05 3.84 5.95
C GLU A 199 -21.31 3.81 6.82
N GLY A 200 -21.19 4.33 8.04
CA GLY A 200 -22.29 4.34 9.02
C GLY A 200 -22.16 3.26 10.11
N PRO A 201 -23.26 2.99 10.84
CA PRO A 201 -23.21 2.13 12.03
C PRO A 201 -22.95 0.65 11.68
N ARG A 202 -22.21 -0.05 12.55
CA ARG A 202 -21.93 -1.49 12.42
C ARG A 202 -23.17 -2.37 12.64
N GLU A 203 -24.07 -1.92 13.50
CA GLU A 203 -25.38 -2.55 13.78
C GLU A 203 -26.48 -1.58 13.29
N PRO A 204 -26.76 -1.53 11.98
CA PRO A 204 -27.73 -0.58 11.43
C PRO A 204 -29.17 -1.04 11.66
N GLU A 205 -30.04 -0.09 12.02
CA GLU A 205 -31.49 -0.26 11.92
C GLU A 205 -31.99 -0.12 10.47
N ALA A 206 -31.20 0.54 9.61
CA ALA A 206 -31.49 0.77 8.21
C ALA A 206 -30.20 0.65 7.37
N THR A 207 -30.25 -0.12 6.29
CA THR A 207 -29.16 -0.22 5.30
C THR A 207 -29.63 0.27 3.95
N VAL A 208 -28.87 1.15 3.31
CA VAL A 208 -29.13 1.62 1.95
C VAL A 208 -28.04 1.09 1.00
N LEU A 209 -28.46 0.41 -0.07
CA LEU A 209 -27.59 -0.01 -1.16
C LEU A 209 -27.71 0.96 -2.34
N CYS A 210 -26.66 1.74 -2.56
CA CYS A 210 -26.56 2.68 -3.66
C CYS A 210 -26.18 1.95 -4.96
N LEU A 211 -26.93 2.16 -6.04
CA LEU A 211 -26.67 1.53 -7.33
C LEU A 211 -26.41 2.59 -8.38
N HIS A 212 -25.18 2.69 -8.87
CA HIS A 212 -24.81 3.66 -9.89
C HIS A 212 -25.19 3.17 -11.30
N GLY A 213 -25.42 4.12 -12.21
CA GLY A 213 -25.67 3.84 -13.63
C GLY A 213 -24.40 3.62 -14.47
N PRO A 214 -24.58 3.48 -15.79
CA PRO A 214 -23.47 3.39 -16.74
C PRO A 214 -22.52 4.59 -16.63
N GLY A 215 -21.22 4.32 -16.55
CA GLY A 215 -20.15 5.33 -16.50
C GLY A 215 -20.08 6.15 -15.22
N ARG A 216 -20.91 5.82 -14.24
CA ARG A 216 -20.84 6.32 -12.86
C ARG A 216 -20.16 5.29 -11.95
N TRP A 217 -20.02 5.66 -10.69
CA TRP A 217 -19.41 4.86 -9.63
C TRP A 217 -19.75 5.48 -8.26
N ALA A 218 -19.28 4.90 -7.16
CA ALA A 218 -19.68 5.27 -5.79
C ALA A 218 -19.58 6.78 -5.47
N TYR A 219 -18.69 7.51 -6.16
CA TYR A 219 -18.56 8.97 -6.07
C TYR A 219 -19.88 9.74 -6.27
N GLU A 220 -20.83 9.19 -7.03
CA GLU A 220 -22.16 9.77 -7.26
C GLU A 220 -22.96 9.96 -5.96
N PHE A 221 -22.71 9.10 -4.98
CA PHE A 221 -23.45 9.10 -3.72
C PHE A 221 -22.72 9.85 -2.60
N ARG A 222 -21.61 10.53 -2.87
CA ARG A 222 -20.79 11.21 -1.84
C ARG A 222 -21.59 12.11 -0.90
N HIS A 223 -22.62 12.80 -1.41
CA HIS A 223 -23.47 13.68 -0.61
C HIS A 223 -24.50 12.94 0.24
N LEU A 224 -24.87 11.72 -0.15
CA LEU A 224 -25.70 10.82 0.66
C LEU A 224 -24.86 10.11 1.72
N ILE A 225 -23.73 9.51 1.33
CA ILE A 225 -22.82 8.77 2.21
C ILE A 225 -22.29 9.65 3.36
N ALA A 226 -22.10 10.95 3.10
CA ALA A 226 -21.69 11.90 4.13
C ALA A 226 -22.77 12.23 5.18
N LEU A 227 -24.03 11.83 4.96
CA LEU A 227 -25.11 12.05 5.91
C LEU A 227 -25.16 10.92 6.96
N PRO A 228 -25.38 11.26 8.24
CA PRO A 228 -25.62 10.25 9.27
C PRO A 228 -26.99 9.59 9.06
N GLY A 229 -27.18 8.42 9.65
CA GLY A 229 -28.45 7.69 9.62
C GLY A 229 -28.21 6.22 9.27
N PRO A 230 -28.53 5.78 8.04
CA PRO A 230 -28.39 4.39 7.66
C PRO A 230 -26.92 4.00 7.49
N ARG A 231 -26.67 2.69 7.44
CA ARG A 231 -25.43 2.16 6.86
C ARG A 231 -25.51 2.27 5.33
N TRP A 232 -24.54 2.95 4.74
CA TRP A 232 -24.42 3.14 3.31
C TRP A 232 -23.51 2.09 2.70
N LEU A 233 -24.05 1.33 1.75
CA LEU A 233 -23.29 0.41 0.91
C LEU A 233 -23.27 0.96 -0.51
N ALA A 234 -22.11 1.41 -0.99
CA ALA A 234 -21.95 1.95 -2.34
C ALA A 234 -20.84 1.19 -3.09
N PRO A 235 -21.17 0.11 -3.80
CA PRO A 235 -20.23 -0.62 -4.63
C PRO A 235 -19.84 0.17 -5.88
N ASP A 236 -18.58 0.05 -6.27
CA ASP A 236 -18.20 0.27 -7.67
C ASP A 236 -18.41 -1.05 -8.40
N LEU A 237 -19.41 -1.13 -9.27
CA LEU A 237 -19.65 -2.34 -10.04
C LEU A 237 -18.40 -2.72 -10.83
N ILE A 238 -18.09 -4.02 -10.94
CA ILE A 238 -16.89 -4.50 -11.65
C ILE A 238 -16.94 -4.01 -13.10
N GLY A 239 -15.94 -3.25 -13.53
CA GLY A 239 -15.95 -2.47 -14.77
C GLY A 239 -15.93 -0.95 -14.57
N PHE A 240 -16.26 -0.48 -13.37
CA PHE A 240 -16.44 0.94 -13.03
C PHE A 240 -15.58 1.32 -11.81
N GLY A 241 -15.51 2.63 -11.52
CA GLY A 241 -14.86 3.16 -10.32
C GLY A 241 -13.45 2.61 -10.06
N ARG A 242 -13.18 2.20 -8.82
CA ARG A 242 -11.93 1.58 -8.36
C ARG A 242 -11.90 0.05 -8.51
N SER A 243 -13.00 -0.55 -8.99
CA SER A 243 -13.06 -1.98 -9.27
C SER A 243 -12.22 -2.39 -10.46
N ASP A 244 -11.92 -3.70 -10.53
CA ASP A 244 -11.28 -4.30 -11.69
C ASP A 244 -12.14 -4.09 -12.94
N LYS A 245 -11.48 -3.94 -14.09
CA LYS A 245 -12.12 -3.66 -15.38
C LYS A 245 -11.83 -4.79 -16.35
N PRO A 246 -12.72 -5.81 -16.42
CA PRO A 246 -12.67 -6.83 -17.46
C PRO A 246 -12.51 -6.21 -18.84
N LYS A 247 -11.58 -6.71 -19.66
CA LYS A 247 -11.28 -6.15 -20.98
C LYS A 247 -12.40 -6.40 -22.01
N ARG A 248 -13.26 -7.39 -21.77
CA ARG A 248 -14.33 -7.83 -22.68
C ARG A 248 -15.69 -7.30 -22.24
N ALA A 249 -16.37 -6.57 -23.13
CA ALA A 249 -17.69 -5.99 -22.86
C ALA A 249 -18.76 -7.04 -22.52
N ALA A 250 -18.71 -8.21 -23.15
CA ALA A 250 -19.68 -9.30 -22.95
C ALA A 250 -19.76 -9.84 -21.51
N VAL A 251 -18.76 -9.54 -20.67
CA VAL A 251 -18.77 -9.87 -19.24
C VAL A 251 -19.84 -9.08 -18.48
N HIS A 252 -20.06 -7.82 -18.87
CA HIS A 252 -20.89 -6.89 -18.13
C HIS A 252 -22.38 -7.08 -18.47
N THR A 253 -22.96 -8.20 -18.04
CA THR A 253 -24.42 -8.39 -18.11
C THR A 253 -25.08 -7.94 -16.81
N LEU A 254 -26.27 -7.33 -16.89
CA LEU A 254 -27.00 -6.90 -15.69
C LEU A 254 -27.27 -8.07 -14.72
N ALA A 255 -27.58 -9.26 -15.26
CA ALA A 255 -27.78 -10.48 -14.47
C ALA A 255 -26.52 -10.89 -13.69
N TRP A 256 -25.35 -10.84 -14.32
CA TRP A 256 -24.10 -11.16 -13.65
C TRP A 256 -23.76 -10.15 -12.54
N HIS A 257 -23.94 -8.86 -12.80
CA HIS A 257 -23.74 -7.83 -11.77
C HIS A 257 -24.72 -7.97 -10.60
N ARG A 258 -25.99 -8.31 -10.87
CA ARG A 258 -26.96 -8.69 -9.82
C ARG A 258 -26.40 -9.84 -8.97
N ASP A 259 -25.91 -10.90 -9.59
CA ASP A 259 -25.42 -12.08 -8.86
C ASP A 259 -24.18 -11.77 -8.01
N VAL A 260 -23.27 -10.92 -8.52
CA VAL A 260 -22.12 -10.40 -7.75
C VAL A 260 -22.58 -9.63 -6.51
N LEU A 261 -23.56 -8.74 -6.66
CA LEU A 261 -24.12 -7.98 -5.54
C LEU A 261 -24.82 -8.87 -4.52
N ILE A 262 -25.60 -9.87 -4.96
CA ILE A 262 -26.25 -10.84 -4.08
C ILE A 262 -25.21 -11.60 -3.26
N GLY A 263 -24.18 -12.17 -3.90
CA GLY A 263 -23.12 -12.91 -3.20
C GLY A 263 -22.33 -12.03 -2.24
N TRP A 264 -22.15 -10.75 -2.57
CA TRP A 264 -21.53 -9.78 -1.66
C TRP A 264 -22.42 -9.47 -0.44
N LEU A 265 -23.71 -9.21 -0.64
CA LEU A 265 -24.66 -8.95 0.44
C LEU A 265 -24.86 -10.19 1.34
N GLU A 266 -24.81 -11.40 0.80
CA GLU A 266 -24.83 -12.64 1.59
C GLU A 266 -23.63 -12.77 2.52
N ARG A 267 -22.45 -12.30 2.08
CA ARG A 267 -21.24 -12.27 2.91
C ARG A 267 -21.30 -11.17 3.97
N LEU A 268 -21.90 -10.02 3.67
CA LEU A 268 -22.04 -8.88 4.60
C LEU A 268 -23.17 -9.04 5.62
N GLN A 269 -24.25 -9.72 5.25
CA GLN A 269 -25.47 -9.90 6.05
C GLN A 269 -26.02 -8.59 6.66
N PRO A 270 -26.31 -7.55 5.85
CA PRO A 270 -26.55 -6.19 6.36
C PRO A 270 -27.98 -5.92 6.88
N GLY A 271 -28.80 -6.95 7.13
CA GLY A 271 -30.21 -6.78 7.50
C GLY A 271 -31.13 -6.37 6.34
N PRO A 272 -32.26 -5.68 6.61
CA PRO A 272 -33.15 -5.13 5.59
C PRO A 272 -32.45 -4.03 4.77
N VAL A 273 -32.64 -4.04 3.45
CA VAL A 273 -31.94 -3.14 2.53
C VAL A 273 -32.92 -2.33 1.67
N LEU A 274 -32.79 -1.00 1.68
CA LEU A 274 -33.43 -0.14 0.69
C LEU A 274 -32.50 0.01 -0.52
N LEU A 275 -33.03 -0.20 -1.73
CA LEU A 275 -32.27 0.05 -2.95
C LEU A 275 -32.39 1.52 -3.35
N ALA A 276 -31.24 2.15 -3.60
CA ALA A 276 -31.14 3.54 -4.02
C ALA A 276 -30.50 3.65 -5.41
N PRO A 277 -31.25 3.37 -6.50
CA PRO A 277 -30.73 3.48 -7.85
C PRO A 277 -30.61 4.93 -8.31
N ALA A 278 -29.43 5.29 -8.82
CA ALA A 278 -29.22 6.52 -9.58
C ALA A 278 -29.74 6.38 -11.03
N ASP A 279 -29.55 7.43 -11.82
CA ASP A 279 -29.91 7.44 -13.24
C ASP A 279 -29.28 6.25 -13.99
N GLY A 280 -30.07 5.57 -14.82
CA GLY A 280 -29.66 4.37 -15.55
C GLY A 280 -29.51 3.08 -14.72
N ALA A 281 -29.64 3.11 -13.38
CA ALA A 281 -29.49 1.91 -12.53
C ALA A 281 -30.80 1.14 -12.26
N ALA A 282 -31.95 1.68 -12.67
CA ALA A 282 -33.27 1.07 -12.43
C ALA A 282 -33.40 -0.40 -12.91
N PRO A 283 -32.88 -0.80 -14.09
CA PRO A 283 -32.94 -2.20 -14.51
C PRO A 283 -32.22 -3.16 -13.55
N LEU A 284 -31.08 -2.75 -12.97
CA LEU A 284 -30.35 -3.56 -12.00
C LEU A 284 -31.10 -3.65 -10.66
N ALA A 285 -31.72 -2.55 -10.22
CA ALA A 285 -32.53 -2.53 -9.00
C ALA A 285 -33.76 -3.46 -9.13
N MET A 286 -34.40 -3.50 -10.29
CA MET A 286 -35.51 -4.42 -10.57
C MET A 286 -35.06 -5.88 -10.49
N LEU A 287 -33.94 -6.22 -11.12
CA LEU A 287 -33.36 -7.56 -11.07
C LEU A 287 -32.99 -8.01 -9.64
N LEU A 288 -32.55 -7.08 -8.78
CA LEU A 288 -32.26 -7.36 -7.37
C LEU A 288 -33.54 -7.63 -6.56
N GLN A 289 -34.57 -6.80 -6.74
CA GLN A 289 -35.87 -7.03 -6.09
C GLN A 289 -36.45 -8.39 -6.46
N ASP A 290 -36.42 -8.76 -7.74
CA ASP A 290 -36.98 -10.02 -8.24
C ASP A 290 -36.25 -11.24 -7.66
N ALA A 291 -34.93 -11.15 -7.48
CA ALA A 291 -34.11 -12.25 -6.97
C ALA A 291 -34.12 -12.38 -5.44
N GLY A 292 -34.48 -11.33 -4.71
CA GLY A 292 -34.27 -11.22 -3.27
C GLY A 292 -35.43 -10.62 -2.49
N SER A 293 -36.66 -10.83 -2.95
CA SER A 293 -37.91 -10.12 -2.54
C SER A 293 -38.21 -10.05 -1.03
N ARG A 294 -37.50 -10.80 -0.17
CA ARG A 294 -37.63 -10.70 1.30
C ARG A 294 -36.54 -9.89 2.00
N ARG A 295 -35.44 -9.55 1.32
CA ARG A 295 -34.32 -8.75 1.86
C ARG A 295 -34.48 -7.26 1.55
N PHE A 296 -35.02 -6.95 0.37
CA PHE A 296 -35.17 -5.58 -0.08
C PHE A 296 -36.50 -5.00 0.36
N VAL A 297 -36.47 -3.94 1.17
CA VAL A 297 -37.68 -3.32 1.74
C VAL A 297 -38.37 -2.37 0.75
N GLY A 298 -37.66 -1.98 -0.31
CA GLY A 298 -38.20 -1.15 -1.37
C GLY A 298 -37.13 -0.60 -2.29
N VAL A 299 -37.57 0.30 -3.16
CA VAL A 299 -36.71 1.10 -4.04
C VAL A 299 -37.09 2.55 -3.90
N LEU A 300 -36.08 3.39 -3.71
CA LEU A 300 -36.23 4.83 -3.74
C LEU A 300 -35.16 5.43 -4.68
N PRO A 301 -35.52 5.85 -5.90
CA PRO A 301 -34.54 6.42 -6.83
C PRO A 301 -33.82 7.65 -6.26
N VAL A 302 -32.53 7.78 -6.57
CA VAL A 302 -31.70 8.91 -6.15
C VAL A 302 -31.83 10.02 -7.18
N PRO A 303 -32.16 11.26 -6.78
CA PRO A 303 -32.21 12.40 -7.70
C PRO A 303 -30.80 12.77 -8.17
N ASP A 304 -30.72 13.44 -9.32
CA ASP A 304 -29.46 13.87 -9.91
C ASP A 304 -29.48 15.40 -10.13
N ALA A 305 -28.36 16.06 -9.83
CA ALA A 305 -28.15 17.48 -10.13
C ALA A 305 -27.40 17.63 -11.44
N MET A 306 -27.90 18.49 -12.33
CA MET A 306 -27.33 18.75 -13.66
C MET A 306 -26.48 20.03 -13.64
N ASP A 307 -25.27 19.97 -13.07
CA ASP A 307 -24.38 21.14 -12.94
C ASP A 307 -22.99 20.95 -13.57
N GLY A 308 -22.69 19.77 -14.12
CA GLY A 308 -21.44 19.45 -14.80
C GLY A 308 -20.19 19.41 -13.92
N ALA A 309 -20.30 19.66 -12.62
CA ALA A 309 -19.15 19.84 -11.73
C ALA A 309 -18.31 18.56 -11.53
N ALA A 310 -18.88 17.39 -11.81
CA ALA A 310 -18.25 16.09 -11.55
C ALA A 310 -17.54 15.45 -12.76
N ARG A 311 -17.34 16.18 -13.88
CA ARG A 311 -16.75 15.61 -15.11
C ARG A 311 -15.39 14.93 -14.89
N ALA A 312 -14.52 15.50 -14.06
CA ALA A 312 -13.22 14.90 -13.73
C ALA A 312 -13.38 13.55 -13.01
N ALA A 313 -14.33 13.46 -12.07
CA ALA A 313 -14.63 12.22 -11.35
C ALA A 313 -15.17 11.12 -12.26
N TRP A 314 -15.95 11.46 -13.30
CA TRP A 314 -16.47 10.49 -14.27
C TRP A 314 -15.42 9.98 -15.27
N GLN A 315 -14.35 10.74 -15.48
CA GLN A 315 -13.23 10.32 -16.34
C GLN A 315 -12.13 9.57 -15.59
N ALA A 316 -12.05 9.72 -14.27
CA ALA A 316 -11.00 9.10 -13.46
C ALA A 316 -10.91 7.57 -13.67
N PRO A 317 -12.01 6.78 -13.67
CA PRO A 317 -11.96 5.34 -13.88
C PRO A 317 -11.49 4.92 -15.28
N PHE A 318 -11.60 5.79 -16.30
CA PHE A 318 -11.48 5.43 -17.72
C PHE A 318 -10.34 6.21 -18.41
N PRO A 319 -9.07 5.95 -18.07
CA PRO A 319 -7.92 6.66 -18.66
C PRO A 319 -7.74 6.37 -20.16
N ASP A 320 -8.20 5.21 -20.63
CA ASP A 320 -8.08 4.78 -22.03
C ASP A 320 -9.23 3.86 -22.45
N ARG A 321 -9.27 3.51 -23.75
CA ARG A 321 -10.29 2.62 -24.33
C ARG A 321 -10.31 1.20 -23.74
N GLY A 322 -9.20 0.74 -23.18
CA GLY A 322 -9.09 -0.56 -22.52
C GLY A 322 -9.92 -0.62 -21.25
N HIS A 323 -9.96 0.48 -20.49
CA HIS A 323 -10.75 0.60 -19.26
C HIS A 323 -12.26 0.78 -19.53
N ALA A 324 -12.63 1.23 -20.73
CA ALA A 324 -14.01 1.56 -21.11
C ALA A 324 -14.84 0.35 -21.62
N ALA A 325 -14.47 -0.89 -21.27
CA ALA A 325 -15.20 -2.08 -21.74
C ALA A 325 -16.64 -2.14 -21.22
N ALA A 326 -16.88 -1.73 -19.98
CA ALA A 326 -18.21 -1.69 -19.39
C ALA A 326 -19.10 -0.61 -20.03
N LEU A 327 -18.54 0.54 -20.43
CA LEU A 327 -19.26 1.58 -21.17
C LEU A 327 -19.81 1.07 -22.50
N ARG A 328 -19.06 0.22 -23.20
CA ARG A 328 -19.55 -0.39 -24.46
C ARG A 328 -20.71 -1.35 -24.24
N ALA A 329 -20.83 -1.94 -23.03
CA ALA A 329 -21.91 -2.86 -22.70
C ALA A 329 -23.15 -2.12 -22.18
N TRP A 330 -22.96 -1.08 -21.38
CA TRP A 330 -24.03 -0.43 -20.59
C TRP A 330 -24.40 0.97 -21.07
N GLY A 331 -23.59 1.56 -21.95
CA GLY A 331 -23.74 2.94 -22.41
C GLY A 331 -22.81 3.92 -21.68
N ASP A 332 -22.79 5.14 -22.20
CA ASP A 332 -22.08 6.27 -21.62
C ASP A 332 -22.94 6.97 -20.56
N PRO A 333 -22.32 7.66 -19.59
CA PRO A 333 -23.07 8.41 -18.59
C PRO A 333 -23.79 9.61 -19.21
N THR A 334 -24.92 10.00 -18.62
CA THR A 334 -25.65 11.21 -18.97
C THR A 334 -24.72 12.44 -18.86
N PRO A 335 -24.63 13.30 -19.90
CA PRO A 335 -23.87 14.54 -19.84
C PRO A 335 -24.34 15.43 -18.68
N ASP A 336 -23.41 16.13 -18.05
CA ASP A 336 -23.65 17.14 -17.00
C ASP A 336 -24.20 16.67 -15.64
N ALA A 337 -24.50 15.40 -15.50
CA ALA A 337 -24.96 14.83 -14.24
C ALA A 337 -23.85 14.74 -13.17
N SER A 338 -24.22 14.95 -11.91
CA SER A 338 -23.28 15.15 -10.79
C SER A 338 -23.60 14.33 -9.54
N GLY A 339 -24.71 13.59 -9.55
CA GLY A 339 -25.33 12.97 -8.39
C GLY A 339 -26.23 13.95 -7.63
N ALA A 340 -26.88 13.49 -6.56
CA ALA A 340 -27.74 14.34 -5.75
C ALA A 340 -26.96 15.52 -5.15
N SER A 341 -27.48 16.74 -5.30
CA SER A 341 -26.97 17.90 -4.57
C SER A 341 -27.12 17.72 -3.05
N PRO A 342 -26.36 18.44 -2.21
CA PRO A 342 -26.50 18.34 -0.75
C PRO A 342 -27.93 18.57 -0.22
N ALA A 343 -28.71 19.44 -0.89
CA ALA A 343 -30.10 19.70 -0.51
C ALA A 343 -31.01 18.52 -0.90
N GLN A 344 -30.85 17.98 -2.11
CA GLN A 344 -31.58 16.79 -2.56
C GLN A 344 -31.26 15.57 -1.69
N ALA A 345 -29.99 15.37 -1.33
CA ALA A 345 -29.57 14.26 -0.46
C ALA A 345 -30.26 14.30 0.92
N ARG A 346 -30.38 15.50 1.52
CA ARG A 346 -31.09 15.68 2.80
C ARG A 346 -32.59 15.40 2.70
N ALA A 347 -33.26 15.88 1.65
CA ALA A 347 -34.67 15.58 1.44
C ALA A 347 -34.91 14.09 1.15
N TRP A 348 -33.98 13.46 0.44
CA TRP A 348 -34.06 12.04 0.08
C TRP A 348 -33.99 11.14 1.32
N ILE A 349 -33.05 11.40 2.24
CA ILE A 349 -32.89 10.57 3.45
C ILE A 349 -34.13 10.62 4.35
N GLU A 350 -34.80 11.77 4.47
CA GLU A 350 -36.05 11.90 5.23
C GLU A 350 -37.13 10.95 4.71
N THR A 351 -37.22 10.81 3.38
CA THR A 351 -38.15 9.86 2.74
C THR A 351 -37.67 8.42 2.90
N ALA A 352 -36.37 8.17 2.75
CA ALA A 352 -35.77 6.84 2.82
C ALA A 352 -36.01 6.14 4.15
N MET A 353 -35.95 6.87 5.26
CA MET A 353 -36.16 6.31 6.60
C MET A 353 -37.58 5.75 6.81
N GLY A 354 -38.58 6.25 6.06
CA GLY A 354 -39.95 5.73 6.10
C GLY A 354 -40.07 4.26 5.65
N TYR A 355 -39.12 3.74 4.88
CA TYR A 355 -39.11 2.34 4.42
C TYR A 355 -38.66 1.33 5.48
N PHE A 356 -38.13 1.80 6.61
CA PHE A 356 -37.63 0.95 7.70
C PHE A 356 -38.52 1.01 8.94
N THR A 357 -39.62 1.77 8.89
CA THR A 357 -40.61 1.83 9.96
C THR A 357 -41.64 0.69 9.75
N PRO A 358 -42.00 -0.09 10.79
CA PRO A 358 -42.92 -1.24 10.68
C PRO A 358 -44.31 -0.95 10.14
#